data_AF-A0AAW8FLG9-F1
#
_entry.id   AF-A0AAW8FLG9-F1
#
_cell.length_a   1.000
_cell.length_b   1.000
_cell.length_c   1.000
_cell.angle_alpha   90.00
_cell.angle_beta   90.00
_cell.angle_gamma   90.00
#
_symmetry.space_group_name_H-M   'P 1'
#
loop_
_entity.id
_entity.type
_entity.pdbx_description
1 polymer ?
#
loop_
_entity_poly.entity_id
_entity_poly.type
_entity_poly.pdbx_seq_one_letter_code
_entity_poly.pdbx_strand_id
1 'polypeptide(L)' 'MLPVKANGTPAFAQYRPAEDGNGWTPWGITLLEITDGRISTMTNHMDTKRLFPLWGLPMRLTADAARI' A
#
# COMPACT_ATOMS: atom_id res chain seq x y z
N MET A 1 1.84 2.00 6.78
CA MET A 1 2.13 1.33 5.48
C MET A 1 2.10 -0.16 5.74
N LEU A 2 1.52 -0.96 4.83
CA LEU A 2 1.40 -2.41 4.98
C LEU A 2 2.19 -3.14 3.88
N PRO A 3 2.99 -4.17 4.20
CA PRO A 3 3.70 -4.94 3.19
C PRO A 3 2.73 -5.82 2.40
N VAL A 4 2.91 -5.88 1.08
CA VAL A 4 2.21 -6.79 0.17
C VAL A 4 3.20 -7.41 -0.81
N LYS A 5 2.83 -8.52 -1.45
CA LYS A 5 3.59 -9.08 -2.57
C LYS A 5 2.83 -8.86 -3.85
N ALA A 6 3.48 -8.29 -4.86
CA ALA A 6 2.89 -8.02 -6.15
C ALA A 6 3.85 -8.50 -7.23
N ASN A 7 3.36 -9.26 -8.21
CA ASN A 7 4.15 -9.77 -9.34
C ASN A 7 5.48 -10.45 -8.95
N GLY A 8 5.52 -11.13 -7.79
CA GLY A 8 6.71 -11.83 -7.30
C GLY A 8 7.77 -10.94 -6.63
N THR A 9 7.57 -9.63 -6.57
CA THR A 9 8.48 -8.68 -5.91
C THR A 9 7.83 -8.04 -4.67
N PRO A 10 8.63 -7.46 -3.75
CA PRO A 10 8.08 -6.75 -2.60
C PRO A 10 7.34 -5.47 -3.03
N ALA A 11 6.21 -5.23 -2.39
CA ALA A 11 5.42 -4.02 -2.57
C ALA A 11 4.87 -3.53 -1.24
N PHE A 12 4.46 -2.27 -1.21
CA PHE A 12 3.95 -1.62 -0.01
C PHE A 12 2.66 -0.88 -0.30
N ALA A 13 1.60 -1.23 0.41
CA ALA A 13 0.35 -0.48 0.41
C ALA A 13 0.45 0.72 1.37
N GLN A 14 0.22 1.89 0.81
CA GLN A 14 0.31 3.18 1.49
C GLN A 14 -1.09 3.68 1.83
N TYR A 15 -1.20 4.19 3.05
CA TYR A 15 -2.39 4.87 3.54
C TYR A 15 -2.01 6.27 3.97
N ARG A 16 -2.88 7.24 3.72
CA ARG A 16 -2.76 8.62 4.22
C ARG A 16 -3.85 8.91 5.25
N PRO A 17 -3.67 9.88 6.16
CA PRO A 17 -4.75 10.31 7.04
C PRO A 17 -5.99 10.64 6.21
N ALA A 18 -7.15 10.19 6.67
CA ALA A 18 -8.41 10.55 6.05
C ALA A 18 -8.65 12.06 6.19
N GLU A 19 -9.26 12.71 5.19
CA GLU A 19 -9.53 14.15 5.21
C GLU A 19 -10.50 14.55 6.33
N ASP A 20 -11.36 13.63 6.76
CA ASP A 20 -12.25 13.77 7.91
C ASP A 20 -11.53 13.60 9.27
N GLY A 21 -10.20 13.36 9.26
CA GLY A 21 -9.38 13.19 10.44
C GLY A 21 -9.55 11.86 11.17
N ASN A 22 -10.44 10.97 10.70
CA ASN A 22 -10.74 9.72 11.38
C ASN A 22 -10.12 8.50 10.66
N GLY A 23 -8.93 8.11 11.09
CA GLY A 23 -8.24 6.95 10.52
C GLY A 23 -7.55 7.27 9.20
N TRP A 24 -7.45 6.27 8.32
CA TRP A 24 -6.59 6.34 7.14
C TRP A 24 -7.28 5.79 5.89
N THR A 25 -7.02 6.45 4.77
CA THR A 25 -7.54 6.08 3.44
C THR A 25 -6.42 5.60 2.52
N PRO A 26 -6.69 4.63 1.63
CA PRO A 26 -5.75 4.18 0.61
C PRO A 26 -5.17 5.35 -0.19
N TRP A 27 -3.85 5.35 -0.35
CA TRP A 27 -3.12 6.34 -1.15
C TRP A 27 -2.52 5.74 -2.42
N GLY A 28 -1.91 4.55 -2.30
CA GLY A 28 -1.31 3.86 -3.44
C GLY A 28 -0.58 2.60 -3.05
N ILE A 29 -0.08 1.86 -4.03
CA ILE A 29 0.82 0.72 -3.84
C ILE A 29 2.14 1.03 -4.52
N THR A 30 3.23 0.90 -3.77
CA THR A 30 4.59 1.03 -4.28
C THR A 30 5.16 -0.34 -4.55
N LEU A 31 5.38 -0.66 -5.83
CA LEU A 31 6.09 -1.86 -6.24
C LEU A 31 7.59 -1.57 -6.27
N LEU A 32 8.39 -2.44 -5.67
CA LEU A 32 9.85 -2.37 -5.77
C LEU A 32 10.34 -3.48 -6.68
N GLU A 33 11.08 -3.10 -7.70
CA GLU A 33 11.84 -4.02 -8.53
C GLU A 33 13.27 -4.09 -7.98
N ILE A 34 13.76 -5.32 -7.81
CA ILE A 34 15.08 -5.58 -7.24
C ILE A 34 15.93 -6.29 -8.28
N THR A 35 17.09 -5.72 -8.56
CA THR A 35 18.09 -6.28 -9.47
C THR A 35 19.44 -6.28 -8.74
N ASP A 36 20.14 -7.41 -8.72
CA ASP A 36 21.43 -7.58 -8.04
C ASP A 36 21.43 -7.13 -6.57
N GLY A 37 20.33 -7.42 -5.86
CA GLY A 37 20.16 -7.07 -4.45
C GLY A 37 19.94 -5.57 -4.18
N ARG A 38 19.72 -4.75 -5.22
CA ARG A 38 19.44 -3.32 -5.11
C ARG A 38 18.07 -2.98 -5.72
N ILE A 39 17.44 -1.92 -5.20
CA ILE A 39 16.21 -1.39 -5.81
C ILE A 39 16.59 -0.75 -7.14
N SER A 40 16.11 -1.33 -8.24
CA SER A 40 16.35 -0.83 -9.59
C SER A 40 15.23 0.11 -10.04
N THR A 41 13.98 -0.13 -9.61
CA THR A 41 12.83 0.71 -9.95
C THR A 41 11.81 0.71 -8.81
N MET A 42 11.16 1.86 -8.66
CA MET A 42 10.06 2.05 -7.72
C MET A 42 8.86 2.64 -8.45
N THR A 43 7.79 1.85 -8.57
CA THR A 43 6.58 2.23 -9.32
C THR A 43 5.43 2.44 -8.36
N ASN A 44 4.77 3.60 -8.45
CA ASN A 44 3.62 3.93 -7.61
C ASN A 44 2.33 3.80 -8.42
N HIS A 45 1.44 2.92 -7.97
CA HIS A 45 0.11 2.75 -8.54
C HIS A 45 -0.94 3.38 -7.63
N MET A 46 -1.68 4.35 -8.16
CA MET A 46 -2.66 5.14 -7.39
C MET A 46 -4.12 4.67 -7.57
N ASP A 47 -4.37 3.62 -8.37
CA ASP A 47 -5.71 3.05 -8.55
C ASP A 47 -6.09 2.17 -7.35
N THR A 48 -6.29 2.81 -6.20
CA THR A 48 -6.49 2.11 -4.93
C THR A 48 -7.80 1.33 -4.88
N LYS A 49 -8.86 1.83 -5.54
CA LYS A 49 -10.18 1.17 -5.59
C LYS A 49 -10.12 -0.19 -6.26
N ARG A 50 -9.32 -0.32 -7.32
CA ARG A 50 -9.10 -1.60 -8.00
C ARG A 50 -8.08 -2.47 -7.28
N LEU A 51 -6.98 -1.86 -6.82
CA LEU A 51 -5.81 -2.59 -6.38
C LEU A 51 -5.97 -3.13 -4.97
N PHE A 52 -6.40 -2.33 -3.99
CA PHE A 52 -6.44 -2.75 -2.58
C PHE A 52 -7.28 -4.02 -2.33
N PRO A 53 -8.45 -4.20 -2.96
CA PRO A 53 -9.23 -5.43 -2.83
C PRO A 53 -8.49 -6.69 -3.27
N LEU A 54 -7.54 -6.62 -4.21
CA LEU A 54 -6.78 -7.78 -4.68
C LEU A 54 -5.90 -8.40 -3.57
N TRP A 55 -5.55 -7.62 -2.56
CA TRP A 55 -4.80 -8.06 -1.39
C TRP A 55 -5.66 -8.15 -0.12
N GLY A 56 -6.99 -8.05 -0.24
CA GLY A 56 -7.89 -8.01 0.91
C GLY A 56 -7.66 -6.81 1.83
N LEU A 57 -7.03 -5.76 1.31
CA LEU A 57 -6.70 -4.58 2.10
C LEU A 57 -7.95 -3.74 2.34
N PRO A 58 -8.17 -3.27 3.58
CA PRO A 58 -9.33 -2.47 3.88
C PRO A 58 -9.24 -1.10 3.19
N MET A 59 -10.36 -0.64 2.66
CA MET A 59 -10.48 0.71 2.07
C MET A 59 -10.52 1.83 3.12
N ARG A 60 -10.52 1.45 4.40
CA ARG A 60 -10.41 2.37 5.53
C ARG A 60 -9.77 1.66 6.71
N LEU A 61 -8.68 2.21 7.24
CA LEU A 61 -8.09 1.77 8.49
C LEU A 61 -8.55 2.68 9.63
N THR A 62 -9.05 2.10 10.71
CA THR A 62 -9.30 2.86 11.95
C THR A 62 -7.98 3.16 12.66
N ALA A 63 -7.96 4.15 13.55
CA ALA A 63 -6.76 4.50 14.31
C ALA A 63 -6.23 3.32 15.16
N ASP A 64 -7.11 2.42 15.59
CA ASP A 64 -6.73 1.21 16.33
C ASP A 64 -6.13 0.11 15.45
N ALA A 65 -6.59 -0.02 14.20
CA ALA A 65 -6.04 -0.99 13.24
C ALA A 65 -4.63 -0.60 12.73
N ALA A 66 -4.24 0.67 12.88
CA ALA A 66 -2.92 1.17 12.48
C ALA A 66 -1.78 0.85 13.49
N ARG A 67 -2.10 0.21 14.62
CA ARG A 67 -1.15 -0.13 15.70
C ARG A 67 -0.62 -1.56 15.67
N ILE A 68 -1.05 -2.38 14.72
CA ILE A 68 -0.73 -3.82 14.62
C ILE A 68 0.51 -4.04 13.75
#